data_AF-A0A4R5U3F4-F1
#
_entry.id   AF-A0A4R5U3F4-F1
#
_cell.length_a   1.000
_cell.length_b   1.000
_cell.length_c   1.000
_cell.angle_alpha   90.00
_cell.angle_beta   90.00
_cell.angle_gamma   90.00
#
_symmetry.space_group_name_H-M   'P 1'
#
loop_
_entity.id
_entity.type
_entity.pdbx_description
1 polymer ?
#
loop_
_entity_poly.entity_id
_entity_poly.type
_entity_poly.pdbx_seq_one_letter_code
_entity_poly.pdbx_strand_id
1 'polypeptide(L)'
;MPARGDGFAEIRVHGVGEQEYLSSITSARVTRLNPWAEAVDPPLLPRHRLSLINWSRSNRRRTGFLWYLAFPFTLANVAGRMLERPGHSTPASSGVLLQLGSLLLTLSQLAWLVVLGETVLEHLAGPLGVPGSADGPARGIPVAAATALAAFIAYRWMRVIRVQREAHRRGRPVAFLHAGALLGAGTLLALTLPAETTVRAWPSTAGPDAVHRLDAMALWIVVSLGALILLAAAPALRRPAGAGATRRSAAPEGAAFGLLLLALFLMHSVNALVRMLLDGLLGYVVRLFGGQEYDARTARVLLAWDDPLDAGDSRLDLFPLLALIALVGLALTAAGVLLLDRRLGLGPLFGAREARLRWWHRVVEEAPTLLPRVLPAGTALGAAGMGVAMVLGEGRLGGPWLALTVLLLQLAGAAVVLTLLLGQLRPVQEVLGRAADAAGFWPVRDHPLAGASYREAVIAGIEEEAARLGPSRVALVGYSQGSVICAWLVAETRALEGCRELHLVTTGSPLVSLYAAFFPAYFTPGWFRRVAVRSTGWANFWRATDPVGTPVPGAANLELPDPDSTGTVQGHGGYWNAPEVIKHVAAVAAGGRNSPYQHPAGRIDPT
;
A
#
# COMPACT_ATOMS: atom_id res chain seq x y z
N MET A 1 -41.20 1.57 -17.28
CA MET A 1 -40.37 0.43 -16.86
C MET A 1 -40.09 -0.43 -18.08
N PRO A 2 -38.83 -0.69 -18.47
CA PRO A 2 -38.58 -1.63 -19.55
C PRO A 2 -39.09 -3.01 -19.16
N ALA A 3 -39.77 -3.67 -20.09
CA ALA A 3 -40.35 -4.99 -19.92
C ALA A 3 -39.31 -6.00 -19.43
N ARG A 4 -39.77 -7.02 -18.70
CA ARG A 4 -39.03 -8.20 -18.19
C ARG A 4 -38.50 -9.10 -19.34
N GLY A 5 -37.85 -8.51 -20.35
CA GLY A 5 -37.65 -9.10 -21.68
C GLY A 5 -36.75 -10.32 -21.75
N ASP A 6 -35.46 -10.21 -21.43
CA ASP A 6 -34.50 -11.16 -22.05
C ASP A 6 -33.69 -12.01 -21.05
N GLY A 7 -33.98 -11.91 -19.75
CA GLY A 7 -33.25 -12.64 -18.70
C GLY A 7 -31.74 -12.31 -18.61
N PHE A 8 -31.28 -11.31 -19.38
CA PHE A 8 -29.90 -10.86 -19.42
C PHE A 8 -29.67 -9.65 -18.50
N ALA A 9 -28.57 -9.68 -17.76
CA ALA A 9 -28.10 -8.55 -16.98
C ALA A 9 -26.60 -8.30 -17.19
N GLU A 10 -26.24 -7.03 -17.28
CA GLU A 10 -24.86 -6.56 -17.27
C GLU A 10 -24.54 -5.98 -15.89
N ILE A 11 -23.47 -6.48 -15.26
CA ILE A 11 -22.93 -5.96 -14.02
C ILE A 11 -21.56 -5.38 -14.32
N ARG A 12 -21.43 -4.05 -14.25
CA ARG A 12 -20.13 -3.37 -14.39
C ARG A 12 -19.50 -3.17 -13.03
N VAL A 13 -18.29 -3.65 -12.86
CA VAL A 13 -17.50 -3.50 -11.65
C VAL A 13 -16.35 -2.57 -11.95
N HIS A 14 -16.41 -1.38 -11.35
CA HIS A 14 -15.39 -0.37 -11.56
C HIS A 14 -14.07 -0.73 -10.85
N GLY A 15 -12.97 -0.17 -11.35
CA GLY A 15 -11.72 -0.08 -10.61
C GLY A 15 -11.87 0.82 -9.38
N VAL A 16 -10.85 0.88 -8.53
CA VAL A 16 -10.99 1.60 -7.26
C VAL A 16 -11.02 3.11 -7.47
N GLY A 17 -11.95 3.76 -6.78
CA GLY A 17 -12.07 5.21 -6.72
C GLY A 17 -13.53 5.60 -6.68
N GLU A 18 -13.85 6.68 -5.97
CA GLU A 18 -15.17 7.32 -6.05
C GLU A 18 -15.31 7.97 -7.42
N GLN A 19 -15.46 7.15 -8.47
CA GLN A 19 -15.83 7.63 -9.78
C GLN A 19 -17.29 8.07 -9.73
N GLU A 20 -17.60 9.19 -10.36
CA GLU A 20 -18.99 9.60 -10.56
C GLU A 20 -19.70 8.47 -11.30
N TYR A 21 -20.88 8.05 -10.81
CA TYR A 21 -21.61 6.90 -11.39
C TYR A 21 -21.80 7.01 -12.91
N LEU A 22 -21.88 8.24 -13.43
CA LEU A 22 -22.02 8.53 -14.86
C LEU A 22 -20.78 8.16 -15.68
N SER A 23 -19.56 8.25 -15.13
CA SER A 23 -18.34 7.87 -15.86
C SER A 23 -18.25 6.36 -16.13
N SER A 24 -19.03 5.56 -15.40
CA SER A 24 -19.08 4.09 -15.52
C SER A 24 -20.12 3.59 -16.54
N ILE A 25 -20.98 4.48 -17.03
CA ILE A 25 -22.01 4.17 -18.04
C ILE A 25 -21.43 4.41 -19.43
N THR A 26 -21.18 5.68 -19.74
CA THR A 26 -20.41 6.15 -20.90
C THR A 26 -20.08 7.62 -20.63
N SER A 27 -18.99 8.15 -21.19
CA SER A 27 -18.78 9.60 -21.16
C SER A 27 -19.92 10.28 -21.90
N ALA A 28 -20.57 11.24 -21.25
CA ALA A 28 -21.51 12.12 -21.93
C ALA A 28 -20.79 12.82 -23.08
N ARG A 29 -21.42 12.92 -24.25
CA ARG A 29 -20.78 13.55 -25.41
C ARG A 29 -20.88 15.06 -25.21
N VAL A 30 -19.75 15.67 -24.87
CA VAL A 30 -19.67 17.11 -24.72
C VAL A 30 -19.35 17.72 -26.09
N THR A 31 -20.33 18.43 -26.64
CA THR A 31 -20.17 19.21 -27.87
C THR A 31 -19.99 20.66 -27.48
N ARG A 32 -18.77 21.19 -27.66
CA ARG A 32 -18.53 22.61 -27.43
C ARG A 32 -19.24 23.42 -28.51
N LEU A 33 -20.28 24.16 -28.12
CA LEU A 33 -21.05 24.99 -29.04
C LEU A 33 -20.30 26.28 -29.37
N ASN A 34 -19.62 26.86 -28.38
CA ASN A 34 -18.78 28.05 -28.51
C ASN A 34 -17.78 28.15 -27.32
N PRO A 35 -16.89 29.15 -27.24
CA PRO A 35 -15.91 29.26 -26.15
C PRO A 35 -16.50 29.26 -24.73
N TRP A 36 -17.75 29.69 -24.58
CA TRP A 36 -18.46 29.87 -23.31
C TRP A 36 -19.53 28.82 -23.03
N ALA A 37 -19.88 27.96 -23.99
CA ALA A 37 -20.99 27.03 -23.87
C ALA A 37 -20.66 25.63 -24.41
N GLU A 38 -21.06 24.63 -23.64
CA GLU A 38 -20.96 23.21 -23.95
C GLU A 38 -22.35 22.58 -23.86
N ALA A 39 -22.73 21.83 -24.90
CA ALA A 39 -23.89 20.95 -24.87
C ALA A 39 -23.43 19.56 -24.48
N VAL A 40 -24.20 18.89 -23.63
CA VAL A 40 -23.88 17.55 -23.15
C VAL A 40 -25.00 16.60 -23.57
N ASP A 41 -24.70 15.68 -24.48
CA ASP A 41 -25.65 14.61 -24.81
C ASP A 41 -25.66 13.57 -23.67
N PRO A 42 -26.84 13.10 -23.25
CA PRO A 42 -26.93 12.11 -22.19
C PRO A 42 -26.19 10.81 -22.58
N PRO A 43 -25.60 10.10 -21.59
CA PRO A 43 -24.94 8.84 -21.86
C PRO A 43 -25.92 7.82 -22.47
N LEU A 44 -25.46 7.07 -23.46
CA LEU A 44 -26.27 6.04 -24.09
C LEU A 44 -26.40 4.85 -23.15
N LEU A 45 -27.59 4.68 -22.57
CA LEU A 45 -27.89 3.53 -21.74
C LEU A 45 -28.16 2.29 -22.61
N PRO A 46 -27.63 1.12 -22.23
CA PRO A 46 -27.99 -0.12 -22.89
C PRO A 46 -29.49 -0.42 -22.69
N ARG A 47 -30.07 -1.18 -23.62
CA ARG A 47 -31.48 -1.59 -23.56
C ARG A 47 -31.76 -2.69 -22.51
N HIS A 48 -30.73 -3.42 -22.11
CA HIS A 48 -30.81 -4.47 -21.09
C HIS A 48 -30.63 -3.93 -19.67
N ARG A 49 -30.81 -4.80 -18.67
CA ARG A 49 -30.60 -4.44 -17.27
C ARG A 49 -29.12 -4.21 -17.00
N LEU A 50 -28.76 -2.97 -16.70
CA LEU A 50 -27.42 -2.57 -16.29
C LEU A 50 -27.40 -2.34 -14.78
N SER A 51 -26.41 -2.90 -14.11
CA SER A 51 -26.07 -2.60 -12.73
C SER A 51 -24.62 -2.16 -12.61
N LEU A 52 -24.38 -1.16 -11.77
CA LEU A 52 -23.06 -0.57 -11.57
C LEU A 52 -22.63 -0.82 -10.13
N ILE A 53 -21.54 -1.56 -9.95
CA ILE A 53 -20.88 -1.75 -8.67
C ILE A 53 -19.74 -0.77 -8.56
N ASN A 54 -20.02 0.35 -7.91
CA ASN A 54 -19.03 1.33 -7.49
C ASN A 54 -18.62 1.05 -6.04
N TRP A 55 -17.33 1.10 -5.76
CA TRP A 55 -16.82 0.82 -4.43
C TRP A 55 -15.54 1.63 -4.18
N SER A 56 -15.36 2.01 -2.92
CA SER A 56 -14.17 2.71 -2.47
C SER A 56 -13.61 2.04 -1.22
N ARG A 57 -12.28 2.07 -1.09
CA ARG A 57 -11.58 1.45 0.05
C ARG A 57 -11.76 2.26 1.32
N SER A 58 -11.83 3.57 1.14
CA SER A 58 -12.24 4.51 2.16
C SER A 58 -13.68 4.91 1.85
N ASN A 59 -14.64 4.50 2.66
CA ASN A 59 -15.74 5.42 2.92
C ASN A 59 -15.06 6.64 3.55
N ARG A 60 -14.71 7.66 2.76
CA ARG A 60 -13.83 8.78 3.17
C ARG A 60 -14.30 9.41 4.47
N ARG A 61 -15.61 9.32 4.75
CA ARG A 61 -16.27 9.81 5.97
C ARG A 61 -15.94 9.03 7.25
N ARG A 62 -15.42 7.79 7.21
CA ARG A 62 -15.20 6.96 8.42
C ARG A 62 -13.78 6.45 8.62
N THR A 63 -13.01 6.17 7.57
CA THR A 63 -11.73 5.45 7.71
C THR A 63 -10.56 6.02 6.91
N GLY A 64 -10.77 7.11 6.16
CA GLY A 64 -9.84 7.58 5.12
C GLY A 64 -8.40 7.77 5.59
N PHE A 65 -8.17 8.55 6.64
CA PHE A 65 -6.81 8.83 7.14
C PHE A 65 -6.16 7.63 7.84
N LEU A 66 -6.93 6.89 8.66
CA LEU A 66 -6.43 5.75 9.43
C LEU A 66 -5.89 4.63 8.53
N TRP A 67 -6.38 4.52 7.30
CA TRP A 67 -5.86 3.56 6.34
C TRP A 67 -4.39 3.84 5.98
N TYR A 68 -3.98 5.11 5.87
CA TYR A 68 -2.59 5.47 5.59
C TYR A 68 -1.66 5.13 6.75
N LEU A 69 -2.11 5.25 8.01
CA LEU A 69 -1.36 4.77 9.17
C LEU A 69 -1.21 3.25 9.16
N ALA A 70 -2.21 2.53 8.62
CA ALA A 70 -2.15 1.08 8.46
C ALA A 70 -1.33 0.63 7.24
N PHE A 71 -0.89 1.55 6.37
CA PHE A 71 -0.26 1.21 5.10
C PHE A 71 1.06 0.43 5.25
N PRO A 72 2.01 0.80 6.14
CA PRO A 72 3.21 0.00 6.37
C PRO A 72 2.92 -1.46 6.72
N PHE A 73 1.95 -1.69 7.62
CA PHE A 73 1.53 -3.03 7.99
C PHE A 73 0.86 -3.79 6.84
N THR A 74 0.16 -3.05 5.97
CA THR A 74 -0.45 -3.62 4.75
C THR A 74 0.63 -4.06 3.77
N LEU A 75 1.70 -3.28 3.59
CA LEU A 75 2.85 -3.68 2.77
C LEU A 75 3.52 -4.96 3.30
N ALA A 76 3.67 -5.09 4.62
CA ALA A 76 4.18 -6.33 5.22
C ALA A 76 3.26 -7.54 4.97
N ASN A 77 1.94 -7.33 5.06
CA ASN A 77 0.96 -8.35 4.72
C ASN A 77 1.04 -8.77 3.23
N VAL A 78 1.24 -7.80 2.33
CA VAL A 78 1.43 -8.04 0.90
C VAL A 78 2.73 -8.80 0.63
N ALA A 79 3.84 -8.42 1.27
CA ALA A 79 5.11 -9.12 1.17
C ALA A 79 4.96 -10.60 1.54
N GLY A 80 4.17 -10.91 2.57
CA GLY A 80 3.86 -12.30 2.94
C GLY A 80 3.09 -13.07 1.86
N ARG A 81 2.21 -12.40 1.10
CA ARG A 81 1.51 -12.99 -0.05
C ARG A 81 2.44 -13.24 -1.23
N MET A 82 3.39 -12.34 -1.47
CA MET A 82 4.38 -12.46 -2.55
C MET A 82 5.36 -13.62 -2.34
N LEU A 83 5.67 -13.96 -1.08
CA LEU A 83 6.60 -15.04 -0.74
C LEU A 83 6.00 -16.45 -0.91
N GLU A 84 4.69 -16.58 -1.15
CA GLU A 84 4.07 -17.88 -1.35
C GLU A 84 4.42 -18.46 -2.71
N ARG A 85 4.60 -19.78 -2.76
CA ARG A 85 4.95 -20.51 -3.98
C ARG A 85 3.77 -21.38 -4.45
N PRO A 86 3.53 -21.49 -5.77
CA PRO A 86 2.50 -22.39 -6.30
C PRO A 86 2.69 -23.82 -5.81
N GLY A 87 1.67 -24.41 -5.19
CA GLY A 87 1.67 -25.81 -4.76
C GLY A 87 2.67 -26.19 -3.66
N HIS A 88 3.37 -25.23 -3.05
CA HIS A 88 4.38 -25.48 -2.03
C HIS A 88 4.18 -24.55 -0.84
N SER A 89 4.49 -25.05 0.37
CA SER A 89 4.62 -24.18 1.53
C SER A 89 5.73 -23.16 1.29
N THR A 90 5.56 -21.95 1.82
CA THR A 90 6.62 -20.96 1.93
C THR A 90 7.87 -21.63 2.51
N PRO A 91 9.06 -21.45 1.90
CA PRO A 91 10.30 -21.94 2.49
C PRO A 91 10.36 -21.50 3.95
N ALA A 92 10.69 -22.44 4.85
CA ALA A 92 10.67 -22.15 6.30
C ALA A 92 11.52 -20.91 6.63
N SER A 93 12.66 -20.73 5.95
CA SER A 93 13.50 -19.54 6.09
C SER A 93 12.76 -18.25 5.70
N SER A 94 12.16 -18.16 4.52
CA SER A 94 11.44 -16.96 4.08
C SER A 94 10.25 -16.62 5.00
N GLY A 95 9.56 -17.65 5.49
CA GLY A 95 8.49 -17.50 6.47
C GLY A 95 8.99 -16.90 7.78
N VAL A 96 10.11 -17.38 8.32
CA VAL A 96 10.73 -16.84 9.54
C VAL A 96 11.18 -15.39 9.32
N LEU A 97 11.85 -15.10 8.21
CA LEU A 97 12.31 -13.73 7.90
C LEU A 97 11.14 -12.74 7.82
N LEU A 98 10.04 -13.15 7.19
CA LEU A 98 8.81 -12.36 7.14
C LEU A 98 8.25 -12.10 8.54
N GLN A 99 8.14 -13.12 9.38
CA GLN A 99 7.62 -12.96 10.75
C GLN A 99 8.52 -12.07 11.61
N LEU A 100 9.84 -12.18 11.47
CA LEU A 100 10.78 -11.27 12.14
C LEU A 100 10.59 -9.83 11.66
N GLY A 101 10.48 -9.59 10.35
CA GLY A 101 10.20 -8.26 9.81
C GLY A 101 8.87 -7.68 10.28
N SER A 102 7.81 -8.49 10.29
CA SER A 102 6.49 -8.12 10.83
C SER A 102 6.54 -7.82 12.34
N LEU A 103 7.31 -8.56 13.12
CA LEU A 103 7.50 -8.29 14.54
C LEU A 103 8.27 -6.99 14.77
N LEU A 104 9.34 -6.73 14.01
CA LEU A 104 10.09 -5.47 14.07
C LEU A 104 9.18 -4.27 13.80
N LEU A 105 8.29 -4.37 12.81
CA LEU A 105 7.26 -3.34 12.55
C LEU A 105 6.33 -3.10 13.74
N THR A 106 5.88 -4.18 14.38
CA THR A 106 4.98 -4.10 15.54
C THR A 106 5.67 -3.52 16.77
N LEU A 107 6.90 -3.95 17.06
CA LEU A 107 7.71 -3.40 18.15
C LEU A 107 8.09 -1.94 17.89
N SER A 108 8.34 -1.57 16.64
CA SER A 108 8.58 -0.17 16.27
C SER A 108 7.35 0.70 16.46
N GLN A 109 6.15 0.18 16.19
CA GLN A 109 4.91 0.90 16.50
C GLN A 109 4.76 1.11 18.02
N LEU A 110 5.07 0.10 18.84
CA LEU A 110 5.09 0.26 20.28
C LEU A 110 6.07 1.34 20.73
N ALA A 111 7.31 1.29 20.22
CA ALA A 111 8.33 2.28 20.54
C ALA A 111 7.86 3.72 20.22
N TRP A 112 7.23 3.93 19.06
CA TRP A 112 6.66 5.23 18.71
C TRP A 112 5.48 5.65 19.60
N LEU A 113 4.59 4.73 19.98
CA LEU A 113 3.51 5.05 20.92
C LEU A 113 4.05 5.46 22.29
N VAL A 114 5.16 4.85 22.74
CA VAL A 114 5.85 5.25 23.96
C VAL A 114 6.42 6.67 23.80
N VAL A 115 7.20 6.92 22.76
CA VAL A 115 7.78 8.24 22.48
C VAL A 115 6.71 9.33 22.38
N LEU A 116 5.59 9.05 21.70
CA LEU A 116 4.45 9.98 21.63
C LEU A 116 3.83 10.21 23.01
N GLY A 117 3.67 9.17 23.82
CA GLY A 117 3.17 9.29 25.19
C GLY A 117 4.10 10.11 26.09
N GLU A 118 5.41 9.93 25.95
CA GLU A 118 6.43 10.72 26.67
C GLU A 118 6.39 12.19 26.24
N THR A 119 6.28 12.45 24.93
CA THR A 119 6.15 13.81 24.37
C THR A 119 4.92 14.54 24.95
N VAL A 120 3.80 13.82 25.08
CA VAL A 120 2.56 14.35 25.69
C VAL A 120 2.75 14.60 27.19
N LEU A 121 3.36 13.64 27.90
CA LEU A 121 3.60 13.76 29.34
C LEU A 121 4.51 14.94 29.65
N GLU A 122 5.56 15.16 28.86
CA GLU A 122 6.48 16.30 29.01
C GLU A 122 5.76 17.64 28.99
N HIS A 123 4.82 17.83 28.06
CA HIS A 123 4.08 19.08 27.93
C HIS A 123 2.93 19.23 28.95
N LEU A 124 2.29 18.12 29.34
CA LEU A 124 1.08 18.15 30.17
C LEU A 124 1.32 17.87 31.66
N ALA A 125 2.48 17.33 32.06
CA ALA A 125 2.78 16.99 33.45
C ALA A 125 2.68 18.22 34.38
N GLY A 126 3.29 19.33 33.97
CA GLY A 126 3.22 20.60 34.71
C GLY A 126 1.79 21.12 34.89
N PRO A 127 1.04 21.36 33.79
CA PRO A 127 -0.36 21.78 33.86
C PRO A 127 -1.28 20.86 34.66
N LEU A 128 -1.00 19.55 34.68
CA LEU A 128 -1.79 18.56 35.42
C LEU A 128 -1.35 18.38 36.88
N GLY A 129 -0.33 19.12 37.34
CA GLY A 129 0.20 19.00 38.69
C GLY A 129 0.79 17.63 39.00
N VAL A 130 1.26 16.90 37.98
CA VAL A 130 1.92 15.61 38.16
C VAL A 130 3.28 15.88 38.82
N PRO A 131 3.59 15.31 40.00
CA PRO A 131 4.85 15.58 40.68
C PRO A 131 6.04 15.09 39.83
N GLY A 132 6.94 16.01 39.46
CA GLY A 132 8.03 15.79 38.51
C GLY A 132 9.13 14.81 38.93
N SER A 133 9.13 14.36 40.18
CA SER A 133 10.07 13.35 40.69
C SER A 133 9.53 11.92 40.66
N ALA A 134 8.33 11.69 40.11
CA ALA A 134 7.75 10.36 40.07
C ALA A 134 8.21 9.62 38.81
N ASP A 135 9.03 8.58 38.97
CA ASP A 135 9.29 7.56 37.94
C ASP A 135 7.99 6.85 37.50
N GLY A 136 6.94 6.90 38.32
CA GLY A 136 5.69 6.15 38.16
C GLY A 136 4.97 6.40 36.83
N PRO A 137 4.62 7.65 36.48
CA PRO A 137 3.98 7.99 35.22
C PRO A 137 4.76 7.52 33.98
N ALA A 138 6.08 7.72 33.96
CA ALA A 138 6.93 7.33 32.84
C ALA A 138 6.95 5.80 32.62
N ARG A 139 7.08 5.01 33.70
CA ARG A 139 7.02 3.54 33.65
C ARG A 139 5.64 3.00 33.24
N GLY A 140 4.58 3.77 33.47
CA GLY A 140 3.22 3.41 33.06
C GLY A 140 3.00 3.46 31.55
N ILE A 141 3.67 4.37 30.84
CA ILE A 141 3.46 4.62 29.41
C ILE A 141 3.70 3.35 28.56
N PRO A 142 4.84 2.63 28.66
CA PRO A 142 5.08 1.43 27.86
C PRO A 142 4.07 0.32 28.09
N VAL A 143 3.65 0.11 29.34
CA VAL A 143 2.65 -0.92 29.69
C VAL A 143 1.28 -0.54 29.13
N ALA A 144 0.88 0.72 29.25
CA ALA A 144 -0.37 1.22 28.71
C ALA A 144 -0.40 1.11 27.17
N ALA A 145 0.65 1.57 26.49
CA ALA A 145 0.78 1.50 25.04
C ALA A 145 0.77 0.05 24.54
N ALA A 146 1.52 -0.86 25.18
CA ALA A 146 1.55 -2.27 24.84
C ALA A 146 0.18 -2.94 25.04
N THR A 147 -0.48 -2.66 26.17
CA THR A 147 -1.81 -3.21 26.48
C THR A 147 -2.85 -2.72 25.48
N ALA A 148 -2.86 -1.43 25.16
CA ALA A 148 -3.78 -0.85 24.20
C ALA A 148 -3.59 -1.46 22.79
N LEU A 149 -2.35 -1.61 22.35
CA LEU A 149 -2.05 -2.17 21.04
C LEU A 149 -2.36 -3.69 20.98
N ALA A 150 -2.07 -4.44 22.04
CA ALA A 150 -2.44 -5.85 22.16
C ALA A 150 -3.97 -6.04 22.18
N ALA A 151 -4.69 -5.20 22.93
CA ALA A 151 -6.16 -5.18 22.93
C ALA A 151 -6.73 -4.85 21.55
N PHE A 152 -6.11 -3.90 20.83
CA PHE A 152 -6.50 -3.58 19.46
C PHE A 152 -6.24 -4.74 18.49
N ILE A 153 -5.12 -5.46 18.61
CA ILE A 153 -4.86 -6.69 17.84
C ILE A 153 -5.91 -7.76 18.16
N ALA A 154 -6.29 -7.94 19.42
CA ALA A 154 -7.34 -8.89 19.81
C ALA A 154 -8.71 -8.49 19.23
N TYR A 155 -9.06 -7.21 19.29
CA TYR A 155 -10.27 -6.67 18.65
C TYR A 155 -10.27 -6.93 17.14
N ARG A 156 -9.17 -6.61 16.46
CA ARG A 156 -8.96 -6.82 15.03
C ARG A 156 -9.06 -8.30 14.66
N TRP A 157 -8.50 -9.18 15.48
CA TRP A 157 -8.64 -10.61 15.33
C TRP A 157 -10.11 -11.03 15.35
N MET A 158 -10.86 -10.60 16.36
CA MET A 158 -12.27 -10.97 16.53
C MET A 158 -13.18 -10.43 15.43
N ARG A 159 -12.97 -9.17 15.00
CA ARG A 159 -13.90 -8.45 14.12
C ARG A 159 -13.53 -8.49 12.64
N VAL A 160 -12.24 -8.57 12.32
CA VAL A 160 -11.76 -8.46 10.93
C VAL A 160 -11.14 -9.76 10.48
N ILE A 161 -10.17 -10.30 11.22
CA ILE A 161 -9.38 -11.43 10.75
C ILE A 161 -10.20 -12.72 10.80
N ARG A 162 -10.84 -13.05 11.93
CA ARG A 162 -11.63 -14.29 12.10
C ARG A 162 -12.76 -14.46 11.09
N VAL A 163 -13.35 -13.36 10.60
CA VAL A 163 -14.49 -13.38 9.67
C VAL A 163 -14.05 -13.60 8.22
N GLN A 164 -12.77 -13.39 7.89
CA GLN A 164 -12.26 -13.58 6.53
C GLN A 164 -12.25 -15.07 6.16
N ARG A 165 -12.76 -15.41 4.96
CA ARG A 165 -12.83 -16.78 4.44
C ARG A 165 -11.48 -17.51 4.48
N GLU A 166 -10.37 -16.81 4.25
CA GLU A 166 -9.00 -17.36 4.22
C GLU A 166 -8.29 -17.45 5.58
N ALA A 167 -8.82 -16.88 6.67
CA ALA A 167 -8.01 -16.60 7.88
C ALA A 167 -7.69 -17.80 8.78
N HIS A 168 -8.26 -18.98 8.51
CA HIS A 168 -8.42 -20.02 9.53
C HIS A 168 -7.13 -20.73 9.99
N ARG A 169 -6.02 -20.70 9.24
CA ARG A 169 -4.83 -21.52 9.59
C ARG A 169 -3.64 -20.76 10.17
N ARG A 170 -3.38 -19.51 9.75
CA ARG A 170 -2.16 -18.77 10.16
C ARG A 170 -2.42 -17.50 10.96
N GLY A 171 -3.58 -16.87 10.82
CA GLY A 171 -3.79 -15.56 11.45
C GLY A 171 -3.82 -15.62 12.98
N ARG A 172 -4.32 -16.72 13.57
CA ARG A 172 -4.46 -16.88 15.03
C ARG A 172 -3.09 -16.86 15.73
N PRO A 173 -2.16 -17.78 15.41
CA PRO A 173 -0.85 -17.79 16.06
C PRO A 173 -0.08 -16.49 15.83
N VAL A 174 -0.19 -15.88 14.65
CA VAL A 174 0.45 -14.59 14.36
C VAL A 174 -0.10 -13.49 15.28
N ALA A 175 -1.42 -13.37 15.44
CA ALA A 175 -2.01 -12.37 16.34
C ALA A 175 -1.56 -12.56 17.80
N PHE A 176 -1.51 -13.80 18.30
CA PHE A 176 -1.02 -14.10 19.66
C PHE A 176 0.47 -13.82 19.83
N LEU A 177 1.29 -14.16 18.84
CA LEU A 177 2.72 -13.88 18.84
C LEU A 177 2.99 -12.38 18.95
N HIS A 178 2.31 -11.57 18.13
CA HIS A 178 2.45 -10.12 18.17
C HIS A 178 1.96 -9.52 19.49
N ALA A 179 0.80 -9.96 20.00
CA ALA A 179 0.27 -9.48 21.27
C ALA A 179 1.20 -9.83 22.45
N GLY A 180 1.72 -11.06 22.48
CA GLY A 180 2.69 -11.50 23.50
C GLY A 180 4.00 -10.71 23.43
N ALA A 181 4.53 -10.50 22.22
CA ALA A 181 5.74 -9.69 22.01
C ALA A 181 5.56 -8.24 22.48
N LEU A 182 4.39 -7.64 22.22
CA LEU A 182 4.07 -6.29 22.69
C LEU A 182 4.05 -6.20 24.21
N LEU A 183 3.35 -7.11 24.89
CA LEU A 183 3.26 -7.12 26.35
C LEU A 183 4.65 -7.34 26.97
N GLY A 184 5.42 -8.30 26.45
CA GLY A 184 6.79 -8.56 26.92
C GLY A 184 7.72 -7.35 26.72
N ALA A 185 7.69 -6.72 25.55
CA ALA A 185 8.49 -5.53 25.27
C ALA A 185 8.06 -4.32 26.11
N GLY A 186 6.76 -4.08 26.28
CA GLY A 186 6.24 -3.00 27.12
C GLY A 186 6.66 -3.15 28.58
N THR A 187 6.58 -4.36 29.13
CA THR A 187 7.10 -4.65 30.48
C THR A 187 8.61 -4.45 30.56
N LEU A 188 9.37 -4.94 29.57
CA LEU A 188 10.82 -4.76 29.56
C LEU A 188 11.23 -3.28 29.53
N LEU A 189 10.59 -2.47 28.70
CA LEU A 189 10.84 -1.03 28.62
C LEU A 189 10.53 -0.32 29.95
N ALA A 190 9.41 -0.66 30.60
CA ALA A 190 9.03 -0.11 31.89
C ALA A 190 10.00 -0.48 33.03
N LEU A 191 10.69 -1.62 32.92
CA LEU A 191 11.67 -2.08 33.92
C LEU A 191 13.08 -1.53 33.67
N THR A 192 13.47 -1.37 32.41
CA THR A 192 14.86 -1.05 32.03
C THR A 192 15.13 0.42 31.82
N LEU A 193 14.10 1.22 31.46
CA LEU A 193 14.23 2.64 31.13
C LEU A 193 15.48 2.93 30.26
N PRO A 194 15.52 2.42 29.01
CA PRO A 194 16.73 2.45 28.20
C PRO A 194 17.37 3.84 28.05
N ALA A 195 16.57 4.91 27.98
CA ALA A 195 17.05 6.28 27.88
C ALA A 195 17.77 6.80 29.15
N GLU A 196 17.67 6.10 30.29
CA GLU A 196 18.46 6.41 31.50
C GLU A 196 19.82 5.71 31.53
N THR A 197 20.09 4.82 30.57
CA THR A 197 21.34 4.06 30.53
C THR A 197 22.48 4.94 30.00
N THR A 198 23.61 4.94 30.70
CA THR A 198 24.81 5.68 30.28
C THR A 198 25.67 4.82 29.35
N VAL A 199 25.92 5.31 28.13
CA VAL A 199 26.68 4.59 27.10
C VAL A 199 27.65 5.54 26.42
N ARG A 200 28.96 5.22 26.43
CA ARG A 200 30.00 6.04 25.78
C ARG A 200 30.19 5.74 24.29
N ALA A 201 29.76 4.57 23.83
CA ALA A 201 30.03 4.07 22.47
C ALA A 201 28.95 4.43 21.44
N TRP A 202 27.88 5.10 21.87
CA TRP A 202 26.78 5.51 21.01
C TRP A 202 26.61 7.04 21.08
N PRO A 203 26.27 7.68 19.96
CA PRO A 203 25.69 9.02 19.91
C PRO A 203 24.77 9.31 21.10
N SER A 204 25.21 10.07 22.10
CA SER A 204 24.47 10.25 23.37
C SER A 204 24.24 11.72 23.68
N THR A 205 23.02 12.04 24.13
CA THR A 205 22.66 13.41 24.50
C THR A 205 22.99 13.64 25.97
N ALA A 206 23.49 14.84 26.28
CA ALA A 206 23.84 15.20 27.64
C ALA A 206 22.55 15.52 28.41
N GLY A 207 22.30 14.80 29.50
CA GLY A 207 21.20 15.12 30.40
C GLY A 207 21.42 16.43 31.16
N PRO A 208 20.44 16.87 31.98
CA PRO A 208 20.55 18.08 32.82
C PRO A 208 21.73 18.06 33.80
N ASP A 209 22.23 16.87 34.12
CA ASP A 209 23.42 16.61 34.95
C ASP A 209 24.72 16.52 34.15
N ALA A 210 24.70 16.91 32.86
CA ALA A 210 25.80 16.78 31.90
C ALA A 210 26.28 15.33 31.68
N VAL A 211 25.50 14.35 32.13
CA VAL A 211 25.80 12.93 31.91
C VAL A 211 25.22 12.50 30.57
N HIS A 212 26.07 11.96 29.70
CA HIS A 212 25.66 11.42 28.41
C HIS A 212 24.83 10.14 28.59
N ARG A 213 23.58 10.18 28.12
CA ARG A 213 22.62 9.07 28.16
C ARG A 213 22.28 8.55 26.77
N LEU A 214 21.84 7.31 26.72
CA LEU A 214 21.53 6.62 25.47
C LEU A 214 20.31 7.24 24.77
N ASP A 215 20.47 7.65 23.51
CA ASP A 215 19.35 7.91 22.60
C ASP A 215 18.73 6.58 22.15
N ALA A 216 17.88 6.03 23.01
CA ALA A 216 17.35 4.69 22.88
C ALA A 216 16.45 4.53 21.64
N MET A 217 15.68 5.56 21.30
CA MET A 217 14.84 5.51 20.11
C MET A 217 15.67 5.56 18.82
N ALA A 218 16.66 6.45 18.70
CA ALA A 218 17.52 6.45 17.51
C ALA A 218 18.28 5.12 17.35
N LEU A 219 18.79 4.57 18.45
CA LEU A 219 19.41 3.24 18.44
C LEU A 219 18.43 2.17 17.95
N TRP A 220 17.19 2.16 18.46
CA TRP A 220 16.17 1.21 18.02
C TRP A 220 15.92 1.30 16.52
N ILE A 221 15.83 2.50 15.96
CA ILE A 221 15.58 2.69 14.52
C ILE A 221 16.76 2.14 13.69
N VAL A 222 18.00 2.41 14.10
CA VAL A 222 19.19 1.89 13.41
C VAL A 222 19.25 0.37 13.50
N VAL A 223 18.99 -0.20 14.69
CA VAL A 223 18.99 -1.65 14.91
C VAL A 223 17.87 -2.34 14.12
N SER A 224 16.66 -1.80 14.12
CA SER A 224 15.51 -2.39 13.43
C SER A 224 15.71 -2.41 11.91
N LEU A 225 16.20 -1.30 11.33
CA LEU A 225 16.51 -1.21 9.90
C LEU A 225 17.71 -2.08 9.53
N GLY A 226 18.79 -2.01 10.31
CA GLY A 226 19.99 -2.82 10.11
C GLY A 226 19.68 -4.32 10.15
N ALA A 227 18.90 -4.76 11.14
CA ALA A 227 18.43 -6.14 11.22
C ALA A 227 17.66 -6.54 9.96
N LEU A 228 16.70 -5.72 9.51
CA LEU A 228 15.92 -6.05 8.33
C LEU A 228 16.72 -6.05 7.02
N ILE A 229 17.72 -5.17 6.90
CA ILE A 229 18.66 -5.17 5.76
C ILE A 229 19.48 -6.46 5.74
N LEU A 230 20.00 -6.89 6.90
CA LEU A 230 20.73 -8.15 7.01
C LEU A 230 19.84 -9.36 6.66
N LEU A 231 18.59 -9.35 7.13
CA LEU A 231 17.59 -10.37 6.78
C LEU A 231 17.30 -10.39 5.27
N ALA A 232 17.22 -9.23 4.63
CA ALA A 232 16.98 -9.10 3.18
C ALA A 232 18.21 -9.49 2.34
N ALA A 233 19.43 -9.30 2.87
CA ALA A 233 20.68 -9.69 2.19
C ALA A 233 20.97 -11.19 2.29
N ALA A 234 20.50 -11.86 3.35
CA ALA A 234 20.80 -13.28 3.59
C ALA A 234 20.43 -14.23 2.42
N PRO A 235 19.27 -14.10 1.74
CA PRO A 235 18.96 -14.91 0.56
C PRO A 235 19.91 -14.66 -0.62
N ALA A 236 20.39 -13.43 -0.80
CA ALA A 236 21.33 -13.08 -1.86
C ALA A 236 22.71 -13.72 -1.61
N LEU A 237 23.17 -13.70 -0.36
CA LEU A 237 24.44 -14.30 0.06
C LEU A 237 24.45 -15.84 -0.01
N ARG A 238 23.29 -16.48 0.12
CA ARG A 238 23.17 -17.95 0.09
C ARG A 238 23.11 -18.55 -1.31
N ARG A 239 22.99 -17.74 -2.37
CA ARG A 239 22.94 -18.26 -3.74
C ARG A 239 24.35 -18.65 -4.19
N PRO A 240 24.64 -19.94 -4.45
CA PRO A 240 25.96 -20.35 -4.93
C PRO A 240 26.25 -19.65 -6.27
N ALA A 241 27.47 -19.13 -6.40
CA ALA A 241 27.90 -18.26 -7.52
C ALA A 241 27.86 -18.90 -8.93
N GLY A 242 27.36 -20.15 -9.06
CA GLY A 242 27.24 -20.87 -10.33
C GLY A 242 25.87 -21.48 -10.61
N ALA A 243 24.84 -21.28 -9.77
CA ALA A 243 23.51 -21.80 -10.05
C ALA A 243 22.84 -21.00 -11.17
N GLY A 244 22.82 -21.57 -12.37
CA GLY A 244 22.17 -21.03 -13.57
C GLY A 244 20.79 -20.47 -13.23
N ALA A 245 20.68 -19.15 -13.33
CA ALA A 245 19.50 -18.41 -12.90
C ALA A 245 18.31 -18.74 -13.80
N THR A 246 17.35 -19.52 -13.31
CA THR A 246 15.96 -19.34 -13.72
C THR A 246 15.49 -17.99 -13.14
N ARG A 247 15.95 -16.89 -13.76
CA ARG A 247 15.82 -15.48 -13.31
C ARG A 247 14.40 -15.08 -12.88
N ARG A 248 13.36 -15.78 -13.35
CA ARG A 248 11.95 -15.49 -13.04
C ARG A 248 11.49 -15.95 -11.66
N SER A 249 12.14 -16.93 -11.02
CA SER A 249 11.65 -17.49 -9.74
C SER A 249 12.01 -16.65 -8.51
N ALA A 250 13.02 -15.77 -8.60
CA ALA A 250 13.53 -14.97 -7.49
C ALA A 250 12.88 -13.59 -7.33
N ALA A 251 12.09 -13.15 -8.32
CA ALA A 251 11.55 -11.81 -8.40
C ALA A 251 10.58 -11.47 -7.25
N PRO A 252 9.57 -12.30 -6.94
CA PRO A 252 8.64 -12.00 -5.85
C PRO A 252 9.33 -11.90 -4.49
N GLU A 253 10.37 -12.71 -4.24
CA GLU A 253 11.10 -12.70 -2.96
C GLU A 253 11.86 -11.40 -2.73
N GLY A 254 12.65 -10.96 -3.72
CA GLY A 254 13.41 -9.70 -3.58
C GLY A 254 12.50 -8.49 -3.45
N ALA A 255 11.38 -8.46 -4.20
CA ALA A 255 10.39 -7.41 -4.07
C ALA A 255 9.66 -7.45 -2.71
N ALA A 256 9.34 -8.64 -2.18
CA ALA A 256 8.73 -8.79 -0.86
C ALA A 256 9.62 -8.24 0.27
N PHE A 257 10.92 -8.57 0.27
CA PHE A 257 11.87 -8.00 1.24
C PHE A 257 12.05 -6.49 1.07
N GLY A 258 12.08 -6.01 -0.17
CA GLY A 258 12.05 -4.58 -0.48
C GLY A 258 10.81 -3.87 0.10
N LEU A 259 9.63 -4.50 0.01
CA LEU A 259 8.39 -3.96 0.60
C LEU A 259 8.43 -3.97 2.13
N LEU A 260 9.01 -4.97 2.78
CA LEU A 260 9.18 -4.98 4.24
C LEU A 260 10.12 -3.86 4.69
N LEU A 261 11.24 -3.67 3.98
CA LEU A 261 12.17 -2.57 4.24
C LEU A 261 11.49 -1.21 4.07
N LEU A 262 10.78 -1.02 2.96
CA LEU A 262 9.99 0.19 2.71
C LEU A 262 8.93 0.41 3.79
N ALA A 263 8.24 -0.64 4.23
CA ALA A 263 7.25 -0.57 5.30
C ALA A 263 7.87 -0.06 6.60
N LEU A 264 8.98 -0.65 7.05
CA LEU A 264 9.63 -0.26 8.31
C LEU A 264 10.14 1.17 8.25
N PHE A 265 10.74 1.54 7.13
CA PHE A 265 11.20 2.88 6.87
C PHE A 265 10.04 3.91 6.86
N LEU A 266 8.94 3.64 6.16
CA LEU A 266 7.75 4.49 6.15
C LEU A 266 7.16 4.61 7.56
N MET A 267 7.17 3.54 8.35
CA MET A 267 6.69 3.56 9.73
C MET A 267 7.46 4.57 10.57
N HIS A 268 8.80 4.51 10.54
CA HIS A 268 9.63 5.45 11.30
C HIS A 268 9.47 6.88 10.81
N SER A 269 9.44 7.08 9.49
CA SER A 269 9.31 8.40 8.88
C SER A 269 8.00 9.10 9.24
N VAL A 270 6.87 8.37 9.12
CA VAL A 270 5.54 8.91 9.40
C VAL A 270 5.36 9.17 10.89
N ASN A 271 5.78 8.27 11.78
CA ASN A 271 5.62 8.50 13.22
C ASN A 271 6.57 9.59 13.75
N ALA A 272 7.79 9.72 13.20
CA ALA A 272 8.65 10.86 13.50
C ALA A 272 7.99 12.18 13.12
N LEU A 273 7.39 12.25 11.92
CA LEU A 273 6.64 13.43 11.48
C LEU A 273 5.45 13.73 12.40
N VAL A 274 4.69 12.70 12.81
CA VAL A 274 3.57 12.86 13.74
C VAL A 274 4.04 13.35 15.11
N ARG A 275 5.14 12.80 15.66
CA ARG A 275 5.76 13.27 16.90
C ARG A 275 6.13 14.74 16.79
N MET A 276 6.88 15.11 15.76
CA MET A 276 7.36 16.48 15.53
C MET A 276 6.21 17.48 15.43
N LEU A 277 5.11 17.12 14.76
CA LEU A 277 3.90 17.97 14.69
C LEU A 277 3.17 18.05 16.03
N LEU A 278 3.08 16.94 16.76
CA LEU A 278 2.45 16.88 18.07
C LEU A 278 3.22 17.73 19.09
N ASP A 279 4.54 17.60 19.10
CA ASP A 279 5.47 18.36 19.93
C ASP A 279 5.30 19.87 19.71
N GLY A 280 5.40 20.33 18.46
CA GLY A 280 5.20 21.75 18.12
C GLY A 280 3.80 22.27 18.47
N LEU A 281 2.75 21.46 18.30
CA LEU A 281 1.38 21.83 18.67
C LEU A 281 1.21 21.95 20.19
N LEU A 282 1.71 20.98 20.96
CA LEU A 282 1.62 20.99 22.42
C LEU A 282 2.43 22.14 23.01
N GLY A 283 3.64 22.38 22.51
CA GLY A 283 4.47 23.52 22.91
C GLY A 283 3.77 24.85 22.63
N TYR A 284 3.10 24.99 21.49
CA TYR A 284 2.28 26.17 21.20
C TYR A 284 1.11 26.33 22.18
N VAL A 285 0.36 25.24 22.44
CA VAL A 285 -0.79 25.25 23.35
C VAL A 285 -0.37 25.62 24.77
N VAL A 286 0.67 24.97 25.31
CA VAL A 286 1.16 25.24 26.68
C VAL A 286 1.58 26.69 26.83
N ARG A 287 2.35 27.24 25.87
CA ARG A 287 2.75 28.65 25.87
C ARG A 287 1.57 29.61 25.76
N LEU A 288 0.56 29.28 24.94
CA LEU A 288 -0.64 30.09 24.79
C LEU A 288 -1.43 30.25 26.11
N PHE A 289 -1.44 29.21 26.95
CA PHE A 289 -2.10 29.22 28.26
C PHE A 289 -1.19 29.67 29.42
N GLY A 290 -0.02 30.26 29.12
CA GLY A 290 0.90 30.78 30.13
C GLY A 290 1.58 29.70 30.97
N GLY A 291 1.55 28.43 30.53
CA GLY A 291 2.33 27.38 31.14
C GLY A 291 3.82 27.68 30.95
N GLN A 292 4.59 27.66 32.02
CA GLN A 292 6.05 27.58 31.92
C GLN A 292 6.41 26.17 31.45
N GLU A 293 7.39 26.06 30.54
CA GLU A 293 7.97 24.76 30.18
C GLU A 293 8.47 24.10 31.47
N TYR A 294 7.97 22.89 31.71
CA TYR A 294 8.19 22.18 32.95
C TYR A 294 9.64 21.64 32.93
N ASP A 295 10.45 22.01 33.94
CA ASP A 295 11.82 21.49 34.13
C ASP A 295 11.77 20.03 34.61
N ALA A 296 11.29 19.17 33.71
CA ALA A 296 10.89 17.82 33.99
C ALA A 296 12.12 16.92 34.04
N ARG A 297 12.73 16.79 35.22
CA ARG A 297 13.62 15.66 35.56
C ARG A 297 12.86 14.32 35.64
N THR A 298 11.82 14.14 34.85
CA THR A 298 11.06 12.90 34.76
C THR A 298 11.91 11.87 34.03
N ALA A 299 11.96 10.66 34.58
CA ALA A 299 12.60 9.54 33.91
C ALA A 299 12.07 9.37 32.48
N ARG A 300 12.98 9.15 31.53
CA ARG A 300 12.68 8.87 30.13
C ARG A 300 12.82 7.37 29.86
N VAL A 301 11.98 6.84 29.00
CA VAL A 301 11.99 5.46 28.54
C VAL A 301 12.73 5.36 27.20
N LEU A 302 12.24 6.07 26.17
CA LEU A 302 12.78 6.01 24.82
C LEU A 302 13.12 7.38 24.24
N LEU A 303 12.39 8.42 24.63
CA LEU A 303 12.66 9.80 24.23
C LEU A 303 14.03 10.25 24.79
N ALA A 304 14.83 10.92 23.97
CA ALA A 304 16.13 11.43 24.36
C ALA A 304 16.01 12.60 25.35
N TRP A 305 17.08 12.84 26.12
CA TRP A 305 17.23 14.05 26.92
C TRP A 305 17.72 15.16 26.00
N ASP A 306 16.79 15.83 25.32
CA ASP A 306 17.06 16.97 24.44
C ASP A 306 16.75 18.27 25.20
N ASP A 307 17.51 19.35 24.94
CA ASP A 307 17.20 20.68 25.53
C ASP A 307 15.97 21.28 24.81
N PRO A 308 14.83 21.49 25.51
CA PRO A 308 13.63 22.07 24.88
C PRO A 308 13.86 23.49 24.34
N LEU A 309 14.90 24.19 24.82
CA LEU A 309 15.27 25.52 24.34
C LEU A 309 16.05 25.49 23.02
N ASP A 310 16.62 24.35 22.64
CA ASP A 310 17.32 24.17 21.37
C ASP A 310 16.48 23.30 20.42
N ALA A 311 15.62 23.95 19.64
CA ALA A 311 14.71 23.33 18.68
C ALA A 311 15.39 22.49 17.57
N GLY A 312 16.71 22.31 17.61
CA GLY A 312 17.49 21.45 16.71
C GLY A 312 18.09 20.20 17.35
N ASP A 313 17.90 19.94 18.65
CA ASP A 313 18.68 18.93 19.37
C ASP A 313 18.12 17.50 19.20
N SER A 314 16.81 17.35 18.95
CA SER A 314 16.22 16.03 18.77
C SER A 314 16.55 15.40 17.41
N ARG A 315 17.41 14.38 17.42
CA ARG A 315 17.73 13.59 16.23
C ARG A 315 16.51 12.91 15.62
N LEU A 316 15.49 12.67 16.43
CA LEU A 316 14.22 12.10 15.98
C LEU A 316 13.51 13.01 14.97
N ASP A 317 13.70 14.33 15.06
CA ASP A 317 13.07 15.29 14.17
C ASP A 317 13.80 15.43 12.82
N LEU A 318 15.00 14.87 12.70
CA LEU A 318 15.71 14.76 11.42
C LEU A 318 15.19 13.61 10.57
N PHE A 319 14.53 12.61 11.16
CA PHE A 319 14.10 11.42 10.42
C PHE A 319 13.20 11.69 9.22
N PRO A 320 12.23 12.62 9.24
CA PRO A 320 11.44 12.90 8.05
C PRO A 320 12.29 13.49 6.90
N LEU A 321 13.34 14.26 7.21
CA LEU A 321 14.30 14.74 6.22
C LEU A 321 15.16 13.59 5.69
N LEU A 322 15.67 12.75 6.58
CA LEU A 322 16.42 11.55 6.19
C LEU A 322 15.56 10.61 5.35
N ALA A 323 14.24 10.59 5.63
CA ALA A 323 13.30 9.84 4.85
C ALA A 323 13.16 10.38 3.42
N LEU A 324 13.11 11.71 3.28
CA LEU A 324 13.13 12.36 1.97
C LEU A 324 14.42 12.04 1.20
N ILE A 325 15.58 12.11 1.87
CA ILE A 325 16.88 11.75 1.28
C ILE A 325 16.87 10.30 0.79
N ALA A 326 16.32 9.38 1.58
CA ALA A 326 16.23 7.97 1.21
C ALA A 326 15.21 7.71 0.08
N LEU A 327 14.10 8.45 0.00
CA LEU A 327 13.19 8.43 -1.16
C LEU A 327 13.88 8.93 -2.43
N VAL A 328 14.67 10.00 -2.33
CA VAL A 328 15.50 10.50 -3.43
C VAL A 328 16.55 9.44 -3.81
N GLY A 329 17.20 8.80 -2.84
CA GLY A 329 18.14 7.70 -3.08
C GLY A 329 17.49 6.51 -3.80
N LEU A 330 16.25 6.16 -3.43
CA LEU A 330 15.46 5.15 -4.13
C LEU A 330 15.15 5.58 -5.57
N ALA A 331 14.75 6.83 -5.80
CA ALA A 331 14.49 7.35 -7.13
C ALA A 331 15.76 7.38 -8.00
N LEU A 332 16.90 7.79 -7.44
CA LEU A 332 18.20 7.77 -8.12
C LEU A 332 18.65 6.35 -8.43
N THR A 333 18.44 5.41 -7.51
CA THR A 333 18.72 3.98 -7.76
C THR A 333 17.83 3.44 -8.87
N ALA A 334 16.55 3.78 -8.87
CA ALA A 334 15.62 3.41 -9.94
C ALA A 334 16.09 3.97 -11.28
N ALA A 335 16.45 5.26 -11.33
CA ALA A 335 16.97 5.91 -12.53
C ALA A 335 18.28 5.25 -13.02
N GLY A 336 19.20 4.94 -12.10
CA GLY A 336 20.46 4.25 -12.40
C GLY A 336 20.22 2.84 -12.96
N VAL A 337 19.32 2.06 -12.35
CA VAL A 337 18.94 0.73 -12.87
C VAL A 337 18.31 0.83 -14.25
N LEU A 338 17.41 1.80 -14.48
CA LEU A 338 16.78 2.03 -15.78
C LEU A 338 17.79 2.49 -16.85
N LEU A 339 18.79 3.29 -16.47
CA LEU A 339 19.88 3.72 -17.35
C LEU A 339 20.78 2.55 -17.77
N LEU A 340 21.07 1.65 -16.84
CA LEU A 340 21.88 0.46 -17.08
C LEU A 340 21.10 -0.63 -17.83
N ASP A 341 19.77 -0.62 -17.74
CA ASP A 341 18.92 -1.56 -18.47
C ASP A 341 18.72 -1.13 -19.93
N ARG A 342 19.47 -1.79 -20.82
CA ARG A 342 19.44 -1.55 -22.26
C ARG A 342 18.08 -1.77 -22.92
N ARG A 343 17.11 -2.42 -22.24
CA ARG A 343 15.78 -2.71 -22.80
C ARG A 343 14.81 -1.54 -22.68
N LEU A 344 14.89 -0.78 -21.58
CA LEU A 344 13.94 0.28 -21.25
C LEU A 344 14.50 1.67 -21.50
N GLY A 345 15.75 1.91 -21.08
CA GLY A 345 16.35 3.24 -21.09
C GLY A 345 15.58 4.27 -20.24
N LEU A 346 16.02 5.54 -20.31
CA LEU A 346 15.27 6.65 -19.71
C LEU A 346 13.97 6.92 -20.47
N GLY A 347 12.92 7.23 -19.72
CA GLY A 347 11.62 7.55 -20.29
C GLY A 347 11.65 8.82 -21.15
N PRO A 348 10.79 8.91 -22.19
CA PRO A 348 10.74 10.08 -23.06
C PRO A 348 10.01 11.23 -22.34
N LEU A 349 10.70 11.93 -21.43
CA LEU A 349 10.12 13.02 -20.62
C LEU A 349 9.42 14.10 -21.47
N PHE A 350 10.02 14.43 -22.62
CA PHE A 350 9.49 15.43 -23.57
C PHE A 350 8.79 14.81 -24.80
N GLY A 351 8.56 13.49 -24.81
CA GLY A 351 7.90 12.80 -25.93
C GLY A 351 6.38 12.99 -25.95
N ALA A 352 5.75 12.59 -27.07
CA ALA A 352 4.28 12.52 -27.17
C ALA A 352 3.68 11.67 -26.03
N ARG A 353 2.45 12.00 -25.61
CA ARG A 353 1.75 11.31 -24.52
C ARG A 353 1.72 9.79 -24.73
N GLU A 354 1.49 9.35 -25.96
CA GLU A 354 1.50 7.94 -26.36
C GLU A 354 2.85 7.26 -26.06
N ALA A 355 3.96 7.87 -26.48
CA ALA A 355 5.30 7.33 -26.25
C ALA A 355 5.62 7.19 -24.75
N ARG A 356 5.21 8.18 -23.94
CA ARG A 356 5.36 8.12 -22.47
C ARG A 356 4.54 6.97 -21.86
N LEU A 357 3.31 6.80 -22.31
CA LEU A 357 2.42 5.76 -21.81
C LEU A 357 2.88 4.35 -22.21
N ARG A 358 3.34 4.15 -23.45
CA ARG A 358 3.99 2.89 -23.88
C ARG A 358 5.27 2.60 -23.12
N TRP A 359 6.05 3.63 -22.78
CA TRP A 359 7.21 3.45 -21.91
C TRP A 359 6.79 2.99 -20.51
N TRP A 360 5.78 3.61 -19.90
CA TRP A 360 5.25 3.17 -18.61
C TRP A 360 4.69 1.75 -18.64
N HIS A 361 4.00 1.36 -19.70
CA HIS A 361 3.54 -0.02 -19.91
C HIS A 361 4.72 -1.01 -19.85
N ARG A 362 5.79 -0.76 -20.62
CA ARG A 362 6.99 -1.60 -20.58
C ARG A 362 7.68 -1.61 -19.21
N VAL A 363 7.72 -0.47 -18.50
CA VAL A 363 8.26 -0.40 -17.14
C VAL A 363 7.46 -1.28 -16.17
N VAL A 364 6.13 -1.30 -16.27
CA VAL A 364 5.28 -2.14 -15.44
C VAL A 364 5.43 -3.63 -15.81
N GLU A 365 5.50 -3.98 -17.09
CA GLU A 365 5.76 -5.35 -17.52
C GLU A 365 7.10 -5.89 -17.01
N GLU A 366 8.14 -5.05 -16.98
CA GLU A 366 9.46 -5.38 -16.44
C GLU A 366 9.58 -5.14 -14.92
N ALA A 367 8.54 -4.61 -14.26
CA ALA A 367 8.59 -4.33 -12.81
C ALA A 367 8.99 -5.55 -11.96
N PRO A 368 8.57 -6.80 -12.25
CA PRO A 368 9.03 -7.98 -11.53
C PRO A 368 10.55 -8.18 -11.62
N THR A 369 11.21 -7.73 -12.70
CA THR A 369 12.66 -7.84 -12.86
C THR A 369 13.40 -6.64 -12.28
N LEU A 370 12.77 -5.46 -12.31
CA LEU A 370 13.33 -4.19 -11.82
C LEU A 370 13.23 -4.04 -10.30
N LEU A 371 12.04 -4.21 -9.71
CA LEU A 371 11.79 -3.94 -8.28
C LEU A 371 12.71 -4.74 -7.34
N PRO A 372 13.05 -6.01 -7.59
CA PRO A 372 13.99 -6.76 -6.76
C PRO A 372 15.42 -6.19 -6.77
N ARG A 373 15.77 -5.38 -7.78
CA ARG A 373 17.07 -4.67 -7.85
C ARG A 373 16.95 -3.30 -7.21
N VAL A 374 15.89 -2.57 -7.56
CA VAL A 374 15.68 -1.18 -7.15
C VAL A 374 15.34 -1.06 -5.66
N LEU A 375 14.39 -1.85 -5.15
CA LEU A 375 13.92 -1.70 -3.77
C LEU A 375 15.04 -2.00 -2.76
N PRO A 376 15.74 -3.15 -2.80
CA PRO A 376 16.77 -3.42 -1.80
C PRO A 376 17.94 -2.45 -1.89
N ALA A 377 18.43 -2.15 -3.11
CA ALA A 377 19.55 -1.22 -3.29
C ALA A 377 19.17 0.22 -2.88
N GLY A 378 18.00 0.69 -3.29
CA GLY A 378 17.53 2.04 -2.98
C GLY A 378 17.23 2.23 -1.51
N THR A 379 16.61 1.24 -0.86
CA THR A 379 16.40 1.29 0.59
C THR A 379 17.70 1.13 1.37
N ALA A 380 18.64 0.29 0.93
CA ALA A 380 19.95 0.19 1.57
C ALA A 380 20.76 1.49 1.43
N LEU A 381 20.74 2.12 0.25
CA LEU A 381 21.36 3.42 0.02
C LEU A 381 20.73 4.51 0.89
N GLY A 382 19.39 4.52 0.97
CA GLY A 382 18.65 5.43 1.82
C GLY A 382 18.98 5.26 3.31
N ALA A 383 19.00 4.01 3.79
CA ALA A 383 19.37 3.69 5.16
C ALA A 383 20.84 4.02 5.48
N ALA A 384 21.75 3.80 4.53
CA ALA A 384 23.15 4.19 4.66
C ALA A 384 23.30 5.72 4.72
N GLY A 385 22.62 6.45 3.83
CA GLY A 385 22.58 7.91 3.85
C GLY A 385 22.02 8.46 5.16
N MET A 386 20.98 7.81 5.69
CA MET A 386 20.42 8.11 7.00
C MET A 386 21.45 7.88 8.12
N GLY A 387 22.09 6.71 8.17
CA GLY A 387 23.11 6.40 9.19
C GLY A 387 24.30 7.37 9.15
N VAL A 388 24.77 7.72 7.95
CA VAL A 388 25.84 8.71 7.77
C VAL A 388 25.40 10.09 8.26
N ALA A 389 24.19 10.54 7.92
CA ALA A 389 23.69 11.83 8.37
C ALA A 389 23.50 11.88 9.89
N MET A 390 23.10 10.77 10.52
CA MET A 390 22.99 10.69 11.98
C MET A 390 24.36 10.78 12.66
N VAL A 391 25.37 10.05 12.16
CA VAL A 391 26.74 10.08 12.72
C VAL A 391 27.44 11.42 12.46
N LEU A 392 27.27 12.02 11.28
CA LEU A 392 27.92 13.28 10.93
C LEU A 392 27.18 14.51 11.46
N GLY A 393 25.88 14.38 11.74
CA GLY A 393 25.04 15.47 12.26
C GLY A 393 25.42 15.91 13.68
N GLU A 394 26.01 15.01 14.46
CA GLU A 394 26.33 15.17 15.90
C GLU A 394 27.33 16.27 16.29
N GLY A 395 27.91 17.02 15.36
CA GLY A 395 28.92 18.02 15.76
C GLY A 395 29.15 19.21 14.85
N ARG A 396 28.39 19.35 13.76
CA ARG A 396 28.62 20.43 12.77
C ARG A 396 27.38 21.09 12.20
N LEU A 397 26.21 20.48 12.33
CA LEU A 397 24.96 21.07 11.86
C LEU A 397 24.27 21.92 12.94
N GLY A 398 24.68 21.83 14.20
CA GLY A 398 24.17 22.71 15.27
C GLY A 398 24.29 24.19 14.89
N GLY A 399 23.17 24.92 15.00
CA GLY A 399 23.08 26.32 14.62
C GLY A 399 21.81 26.70 13.84
N PRO A 400 21.68 27.97 13.42
CA PRO A 400 20.45 28.52 12.86
C PRO A 400 19.99 27.83 11.57
N TRP A 401 20.90 27.21 10.82
CA TRP A 401 20.57 26.48 9.59
C TRP A 401 19.85 25.15 9.85
N LEU A 402 20.22 24.42 10.91
CA LEU A 402 19.51 23.21 11.31
C LEU A 402 18.13 23.55 11.85
N ALA A 403 18.04 24.56 12.73
CA ALA A 403 16.76 25.08 13.22
C ALA A 403 15.85 25.51 12.05
N LEU A 404 16.39 26.23 11.06
CA LEU A 404 15.66 26.59 9.85
C LEU A 404 15.23 25.35 9.05
N THR A 405 16.10 24.35 8.93
CA THR A 405 15.78 23.10 8.21
C THR A 405 14.67 22.32 8.90
N VAL A 406 14.73 22.17 10.23
CA VAL A 406 13.69 21.53 11.05
C VAL A 406 12.38 22.32 10.94
N LEU A 407 12.41 23.65 11.04
CA LEU A 407 11.22 24.49 10.86
C LEU A 407 10.60 24.31 9.46
N LEU A 408 11.42 24.33 8.40
CA LEU A 408 10.95 24.11 7.03
C LEU A 408 10.35 22.71 6.87
N LEU A 409 10.94 21.69 7.51
CA LEU A 409 10.43 20.32 7.51
C LEU A 409 9.11 20.21 8.29
N GLN A 410 8.97 20.91 9.42
CA GLN A 410 7.72 21.02 10.17
C GLN A 410 6.62 21.67 9.33
N LEU A 411 6.92 22.80 8.69
CA LEU A 411 5.98 23.49 7.81
C LEU A 411 5.60 22.63 6.60
N ALA A 412 6.58 21.99 5.95
CA ALA A 412 6.34 21.09 4.83
C ALA A 412 5.53 19.85 5.27
N GLY A 413 5.87 19.27 6.41
CA GLY A 413 5.18 18.13 7.02
C GLY A 413 3.73 18.47 7.38
N ALA A 414 3.51 19.60 8.04
CA ALA A 414 2.19 20.13 8.36
C ALA A 414 1.39 20.42 7.09
N ALA A 415 2.01 21.02 6.08
CA ALA A 415 1.39 21.26 4.78
C ALA A 415 1.02 19.94 4.09
N VAL A 416 1.88 18.93 4.11
CA VAL A 416 1.60 17.59 3.55
C VAL A 416 0.44 16.93 4.31
N VAL A 417 0.46 16.92 5.64
CA VAL A 417 -0.63 16.36 6.45
C VAL A 417 -1.94 17.10 6.20
N LEU A 418 -1.91 18.43 6.22
CA LEU A 418 -3.09 19.27 5.97
C LEU A 418 -3.62 19.07 4.55
N THR A 419 -2.76 19.06 3.55
CA THR A 419 -3.18 18.82 2.16
C THR A 419 -3.64 17.39 1.92
N LEU A 420 -3.13 16.39 2.65
CA LEU A 420 -3.66 15.03 2.64
C LEU A 420 -5.05 14.97 3.29
N LEU A 421 -5.23 15.62 4.45
CA LEU A 421 -6.52 15.73 5.14
C LEU A 421 -7.56 16.49 4.32
N LEU A 422 -7.14 17.55 3.62
CA LEU A 422 -7.97 18.38 2.73
C LEU A 422 -8.12 17.82 1.32
N GLY A 423 -7.42 16.73 0.96
CA GLY A 423 -7.53 16.11 -0.37
C GLY A 423 -6.88 16.89 -1.52
N GLN A 424 -5.92 17.78 -1.24
CA GLN A 424 -5.35 18.71 -2.23
C GLN A 424 -4.10 18.18 -2.97
N LEU A 425 -3.35 17.22 -2.41
CA LEU A 425 -2.21 16.57 -3.10
C LEU A 425 -2.66 15.43 -4.02
N ARG A 426 -3.45 15.76 -5.06
CA ARG A 426 -4.01 14.78 -5.99
C ARG A 426 -2.95 13.82 -6.58
N PRO A 427 -1.77 14.27 -7.07
CA PRO A 427 -0.80 13.36 -7.69
C PRO A 427 -0.24 12.29 -6.75
N VAL A 428 0.09 12.68 -5.51
CA VAL A 428 0.64 11.74 -4.51
C VAL A 428 -0.45 10.79 -4.03
N GLN A 429 -1.68 11.30 -3.80
CA GLN A 429 -2.82 10.47 -3.42
C GLN A 429 -3.21 9.48 -4.52
N GLU A 430 -3.07 9.83 -5.79
CA GLU A 430 -3.31 8.90 -6.89
C GLU A 430 -2.30 7.75 -6.89
N VAL A 431 -1.01 8.04 -6.73
CA VAL A 431 0.03 6.99 -6.71
C VAL A 431 -0.11 6.10 -5.48
N LEU A 432 -0.22 6.70 -4.30
CA LEU A 432 -0.47 5.95 -3.06
C LEU A 432 -1.77 5.18 -3.17
N GLY A 433 -2.82 5.77 -3.72
CA GLY A 433 -4.10 5.13 -4.03
C GLY A 433 -3.93 3.87 -4.86
N ARG A 434 -3.22 3.92 -6.00
CA ARG A 434 -3.00 2.74 -6.85
C ARG A 434 -2.24 1.62 -6.13
N ALA A 435 -1.15 1.94 -5.42
CA ALA A 435 -0.40 0.94 -4.65
C ALA A 435 -1.26 0.32 -3.54
N ALA A 436 -2.04 1.18 -2.89
CA ALA A 436 -2.98 0.82 -1.87
C ALA A 436 -4.11 -0.08 -2.40
N ASP A 437 -4.56 0.11 -3.64
CA ASP A 437 -5.59 -0.72 -4.29
C ASP A 437 -5.12 -2.15 -4.37
N ALA A 438 -3.93 -2.36 -4.95
CA ALA A 438 -3.33 -3.67 -5.07
C ALA A 438 -3.11 -4.31 -3.69
N ALA A 439 -2.66 -3.53 -2.71
CA ALA A 439 -2.39 -3.99 -1.36
C ALA A 439 -3.67 -4.37 -0.59
N GLY A 440 -4.73 -3.57 -0.73
CA GLY A 440 -6.02 -3.74 -0.06
C GLY A 440 -6.85 -4.90 -0.61
N PHE A 441 -6.45 -5.50 -1.74
CA PHE A 441 -7.10 -6.72 -2.23
C PHE A 441 -6.92 -7.89 -1.27
N TRP A 442 -5.76 -7.97 -0.60
CA TRP A 442 -5.36 -9.15 0.17
C TRP A 442 -5.94 -9.17 1.58
N PRO A 443 -6.57 -10.28 2.01
CA PRO A 443 -6.98 -10.46 3.40
C PRO A 443 -5.81 -10.37 4.37
N VAL A 444 -6.13 -9.99 5.60
CA VAL A 444 -5.16 -9.82 6.68
C VAL A 444 -4.73 -11.20 7.17
N ARG A 445 -3.46 -11.53 6.97
CA ARG A 445 -2.88 -12.83 7.31
C ARG A 445 -1.55 -12.73 8.03
N ASP A 446 -0.61 -11.98 7.46
CA ASP A 446 0.79 -11.98 7.89
C ASP A 446 1.16 -10.81 8.80
N HIS A 447 0.26 -9.81 8.94
CA HIS A 447 0.41 -8.73 9.91
C HIS A 447 -0.96 -8.28 10.49
N PRO A 448 -1.21 -8.37 11.81
CA PRO A 448 -2.56 -8.15 12.38
C PRO A 448 -3.08 -6.70 12.26
N LEU A 449 -2.15 -5.73 12.22
CA LEU A 449 -2.44 -4.30 12.05
C LEU A 449 -2.61 -3.85 10.58
N ALA A 450 -2.53 -4.76 9.60
CA ALA A 450 -2.72 -4.41 8.19
C ALA A 450 -4.11 -3.85 7.90
N GLY A 451 -4.25 -3.03 6.86
CA GLY A 451 -5.54 -2.51 6.40
C GLY A 451 -6.54 -3.64 6.11
N ALA A 452 -7.82 -3.40 6.40
CA ALA A 452 -8.85 -4.38 6.07
C ALA A 452 -8.96 -4.55 4.54
N SER A 453 -9.17 -5.79 4.10
CA SER A 453 -9.39 -6.08 2.68
C SER A 453 -10.79 -5.64 2.26
N TYR A 454 -10.90 -5.00 1.09
CA TYR A 454 -12.19 -4.71 0.48
C TYR A 454 -12.77 -5.91 -0.28
N ARG A 455 -11.94 -6.91 -0.60
CA ARG A 455 -12.27 -7.96 -1.58
C ARG A 455 -13.55 -8.71 -1.22
N GLU A 456 -13.68 -9.14 0.03
CA GLU A 456 -14.86 -9.90 0.49
C GLU A 456 -16.13 -9.04 0.48
N ALA A 457 -16.03 -7.75 0.84
CA ALA A 457 -17.17 -6.84 0.84
C ALA A 457 -17.66 -6.53 -0.59
N VAL A 458 -16.74 -6.31 -1.52
CA VAL A 458 -17.09 -6.06 -2.93
C VAL A 458 -17.64 -7.33 -3.58
N ILE A 459 -17.03 -8.50 -3.31
CA ILE A 459 -17.56 -9.80 -3.75
C ILE A 459 -18.98 -9.98 -3.25
N ALA A 460 -19.24 -9.82 -1.95
CA ALA A 460 -20.58 -9.96 -1.39
C ALA A 460 -21.59 -9.00 -2.04
N GLY A 461 -21.20 -7.75 -2.32
CA GLY A 461 -22.04 -6.79 -3.04
C GLY A 461 -22.37 -7.23 -4.47
N ILE A 462 -21.41 -7.81 -5.20
CA ILE A 462 -21.66 -8.38 -6.53
C ILE A 462 -22.58 -9.61 -6.44
N GLU A 463 -22.37 -10.48 -5.44
CA GLU A 463 -23.20 -11.67 -5.21
C GLU A 463 -24.66 -11.28 -4.92
N GLU A 464 -24.89 -10.31 -4.03
CA GLU A 464 -26.22 -9.77 -3.70
C GLU A 464 -26.89 -9.12 -4.92
N GLU A 465 -26.12 -8.36 -5.71
CA GLU A 465 -26.60 -7.73 -6.92
C GLU A 465 -27.04 -8.76 -7.97
N ALA A 466 -26.20 -9.77 -8.22
CA ALA A 466 -26.51 -10.84 -9.15
C ALA A 466 -27.76 -11.62 -8.71
N ALA A 467 -27.88 -11.91 -7.42
CA ALA A 467 -29.07 -12.55 -6.86
C ALA A 467 -30.33 -11.68 -7.03
N ARG A 468 -30.24 -10.37 -6.78
CA ARG A 468 -31.36 -9.43 -6.95
C ARG A 468 -31.83 -9.34 -8.40
N LEU A 469 -30.91 -9.33 -9.35
CA LEU A 469 -31.24 -9.24 -10.77
C LEU A 469 -31.96 -10.50 -11.27
N GLY A 470 -31.76 -11.64 -10.58
CA GLY A 470 -32.26 -12.97 -10.93
C GLY A 470 -32.04 -13.40 -12.39
N PRO A 471 -30.95 -13.01 -13.07
CA PRO A 471 -30.81 -13.24 -14.50
C PRO A 471 -30.37 -14.68 -14.78
N SER A 472 -30.93 -15.28 -15.84
CA SER A 472 -30.41 -16.54 -16.37
C SER A 472 -29.08 -16.32 -17.11
N ARG A 473 -28.81 -15.11 -17.59
CA ARG A 473 -27.63 -14.75 -18.38
C ARG A 473 -26.96 -13.49 -17.82
N VAL A 474 -25.68 -13.55 -17.46
CA VAL A 474 -24.93 -12.43 -16.86
C VAL A 474 -23.73 -12.07 -17.71
N ALA A 475 -23.52 -10.79 -17.97
CA ALA A 475 -22.21 -10.26 -18.37
C ALA A 475 -21.59 -9.51 -17.18
N LEU A 476 -20.49 -10.03 -16.66
CA LEU A 476 -19.70 -9.42 -15.61
C LEU A 476 -18.55 -8.65 -16.27
N VAL A 477 -18.62 -7.32 -16.25
CA VAL A 477 -17.67 -6.45 -16.94
C VAL A 477 -16.79 -5.74 -15.91
N GLY A 478 -15.53 -6.16 -15.81
CA GLY A 478 -14.54 -5.57 -14.92
C GLY A 478 -13.65 -4.56 -15.64
N TYR A 479 -13.34 -3.46 -14.96
CA TYR A 479 -12.32 -2.50 -15.40
C TYR A 479 -11.21 -2.36 -14.35
N SER A 480 -9.96 -2.40 -14.79
CA SER A 480 -8.79 -2.26 -13.92
C SER A 480 -8.88 -3.23 -12.73
N GLN A 481 -8.87 -2.74 -11.49
CA GLN A 481 -9.06 -3.56 -10.29
C GLN A 481 -10.36 -4.38 -10.28
N GLY A 482 -11.43 -3.88 -10.90
CA GLY A 482 -12.69 -4.60 -11.09
C GLY A 482 -12.49 -5.89 -11.88
N SER A 483 -11.61 -5.90 -12.89
CA SER A 483 -11.25 -7.11 -13.65
C SER A 483 -10.71 -8.22 -12.75
N VAL A 484 -9.90 -7.85 -11.74
CA VAL A 484 -9.33 -8.80 -10.78
C VAL A 484 -10.40 -9.36 -9.86
N ILE A 485 -11.30 -8.51 -9.35
CA ILE A 485 -12.40 -8.93 -8.47
C ILE A 485 -13.36 -9.85 -9.22
N CYS A 486 -13.74 -9.49 -10.45
CA CYS A 486 -14.63 -10.29 -11.28
C CYS A 486 -14.03 -11.65 -11.61
N ALA A 487 -12.76 -11.69 -12.06
CA ALA A 487 -12.09 -12.96 -12.34
C ALA A 487 -11.91 -13.81 -11.07
N TRP A 488 -11.61 -13.19 -9.93
CA TRP A 488 -11.53 -13.88 -8.64
C TRP A 488 -12.88 -14.46 -8.21
N LEU A 489 -13.97 -13.70 -8.34
CA LEU A 489 -15.33 -14.17 -8.07
C LEU A 489 -15.64 -15.42 -8.90
N VAL A 490 -15.37 -15.37 -10.21
CA VAL A 490 -15.58 -16.49 -11.14
C VAL A 490 -14.72 -17.71 -10.79
N ALA A 491 -13.45 -17.52 -10.40
CA ALA A 491 -12.58 -18.64 -10.04
C ALA A 491 -12.92 -19.27 -8.68
N GLU A 492 -13.19 -18.48 -7.66
CA GLU A 492 -13.10 -18.92 -6.26
C GLU A 492 -14.46 -19.01 -5.54
N THR A 493 -15.55 -18.51 -6.14
CA THR A 493 -16.89 -18.57 -5.53
C THR A 493 -17.85 -19.41 -6.36
N ARG A 494 -18.93 -19.91 -5.74
CA ARG A 494 -20.02 -20.62 -6.44
C ARG A 494 -21.28 -19.77 -6.63
N ALA A 495 -21.23 -18.50 -6.23
CA ALA A 495 -22.40 -17.63 -6.21
C ALA A 495 -23.06 -17.44 -7.59
N LEU A 496 -22.29 -17.54 -8.67
CA LEU A 496 -22.80 -17.40 -10.04
C LEU A 496 -22.99 -18.74 -10.78
N GLU A 497 -22.85 -19.91 -10.10
CA GLU A 497 -23.05 -21.23 -10.75
C GLU A 497 -24.50 -21.47 -11.18
N GLY A 498 -25.47 -20.79 -10.56
CA GLY A 498 -26.88 -20.84 -10.97
C GLY A 498 -27.19 -20.09 -12.26
N CYS A 499 -26.26 -19.26 -12.77
CA CYS A 499 -26.42 -18.57 -14.03
C CYS A 499 -26.22 -19.55 -15.20
N ARG A 500 -27.19 -19.62 -16.11
CA ARG A 500 -27.12 -20.46 -17.31
C ARG A 500 -25.99 -20.03 -18.25
N GLU A 501 -25.78 -18.72 -18.38
CA GLU A 501 -24.66 -18.15 -19.14
C GLU A 501 -23.97 -17.06 -18.32
N LEU A 502 -22.65 -17.16 -18.17
CA LEU A 502 -21.82 -16.20 -17.46
C LEU A 502 -20.68 -15.73 -18.35
N HIS A 503 -20.80 -14.53 -18.90
CA HIS A 503 -19.75 -13.91 -19.71
C HIS A 503 -18.88 -13.01 -18.84
N LEU A 504 -17.57 -13.18 -18.91
CA LEU A 504 -16.60 -12.31 -18.26
C LEU A 504 -15.97 -11.38 -19.31
N VAL A 505 -16.02 -10.09 -19.06
CA VAL A 505 -15.34 -9.08 -19.88
C VAL A 505 -14.39 -8.32 -18.98
N THR A 506 -13.10 -8.35 -19.31
CA THR A 506 -12.07 -7.59 -18.57
C THR A 506 -11.52 -6.48 -19.45
N THR A 507 -11.31 -5.31 -18.86
CA THR A 507 -10.80 -4.12 -19.57
C THR A 507 -9.67 -3.50 -18.75
N GLY A 508 -8.57 -3.12 -19.42
CA GLY A 508 -7.39 -2.54 -18.76
C GLY A 508 -6.88 -3.40 -17.59
N SER A 509 -6.86 -4.72 -17.77
CA SER A 509 -6.76 -5.68 -16.67
C SER A 509 -5.32 -5.83 -16.12
N PRO A 510 -5.08 -5.62 -14.80
CA PRO A 510 -3.78 -5.82 -14.16
C PRO A 510 -3.52 -7.29 -13.76
N LEU A 511 -4.37 -8.24 -14.21
CA LEU A 511 -4.30 -9.65 -13.82
C LEU A 511 -2.93 -10.28 -14.07
N VAL A 512 -2.30 -9.95 -15.20
CA VAL A 512 -1.01 -10.54 -15.58
C VAL A 512 0.14 -9.64 -15.13
N SER A 513 0.12 -8.37 -15.56
CA SER A 513 1.19 -7.38 -15.33
C SER A 513 1.52 -7.14 -13.85
N LEU A 514 0.53 -7.17 -12.96
CA LEU A 514 0.74 -6.97 -11.52
C LEU A 514 0.46 -8.25 -10.73
N TYR A 515 -0.73 -8.84 -10.90
CA TYR A 515 -1.18 -9.88 -9.98
C TYR A 515 -0.47 -11.22 -10.18
N ALA A 516 -0.42 -11.75 -11.40
CA ALA A 516 0.33 -12.96 -11.69
C ALA A 516 1.85 -12.77 -11.54
N ALA A 517 2.33 -11.58 -11.86
CA ALA A 517 3.75 -11.24 -11.77
C ALA A 517 4.27 -11.26 -10.32
N PHE A 518 3.55 -10.65 -9.38
CA PHE A 518 3.98 -10.52 -7.99
C PHE A 518 3.37 -11.56 -7.05
N PHE A 519 2.27 -12.22 -7.43
CA PHE A 519 1.56 -13.21 -6.61
C PHE A 519 1.34 -14.53 -7.37
N PRO A 520 2.42 -15.16 -7.89
CA PRO A 520 2.31 -16.31 -8.79
C PRO A 520 1.63 -17.53 -8.15
N ALA A 521 1.66 -17.65 -6.81
CA ALA A 521 0.96 -18.73 -6.09
C ALA A 521 -0.56 -18.67 -6.19
N TYR A 522 -1.12 -17.49 -6.44
CA TYR A 522 -2.56 -17.26 -6.47
C TYR A 522 -3.08 -17.24 -7.90
N PHE A 523 -2.39 -16.53 -8.80
CA PHE A 523 -2.77 -16.39 -10.20
C PHE A 523 -1.97 -17.37 -11.07
N THR A 524 -2.17 -18.66 -10.79
CA THR A 524 -1.50 -19.75 -11.51
C THR A 524 -2.14 -20.00 -12.89
N PRO A 525 -1.46 -20.67 -13.82
CA PRO A 525 -2.09 -21.14 -15.07
C PRO A 525 -3.37 -21.96 -14.81
N GLY A 526 -3.38 -22.76 -13.74
CA GLY A 526 -4.57 -23.50 -13.32
C GLY A 526 -5.71 -22.60 -12.84
N TRP A 527 -5.40 -21.48 -12.20
CA TRP A 527 -6.40 -20.47 -11.81
C TRP A 527 -7.01 -19.79 -13.04
N PHE A 528 -6.19 -19.34 -14.00
CA PHE A 528 -6.69 -18.76 -15.26
C PHE A 528 -7.57 -19.74 -16.04
N ARG A 529 -7.16 -21.02 -16.12
CA ARG A 529 -7.98 -22.07 -16.73
C ARG A 529 -9.32 -22.26 -16.00
N ARG A 530 -9.35 -22.19 -14.67
CA ARG A 530 -10.61 -22.25 -13.91
C ARG A 530 -11.52 -21.08 -14.25
N VAL A 531 -11.00 -19.86 -14.36
CA VAL A 531 -11.80 -18.70 -14.79
C VAL A 531 -12.40 -18.97 -16.16
N ALA A 532 -11.58 -19.35 -17.14
CA ALA A 532 -12.02 -19.61 -18.51
C ALA A 532 -13.11 -20.70 -18.59
N VAL A 533 -12.95 -21.81 -17.86
CA VAL A 533 -13.91 -22.93 -17.85
C VAL A 533 -15.22 -22.57 -17.15
N ARG A 534 -15.17 -21.72 -16.12
CA ARG A 534 -16.37 -21.32 -15.36
C ARG A 534 -17.10 -20.13 -15.97
N SER A 535 -16.51 -19.49 -16.97
CA SER A 535 -17.20 -18.52 -17.83
C SER A 535 -17.69 -19.18 -19.11
N THR A 536 -18.89 -18.82 -19.57
CA THR A 536 -19.40 -19.16 -20.91
C THR A 536 -18.53 -18.54 -22.01
N GLY A 537 -17.97 -17.36 -21.74
CA GLY A 537 -16.96 -16.75 -22.58
C GLY A 537 -16.20 -15.68 -21.82
N TRP A 538 -14.90 -15.55 -22.10
CA TRP A 538 -14.04 -14.55 -21.49
C TRP A 538 -13.37 -13.70 -22.58
N ALA A 539 -13.68 -12.41 -22.63
CA ALA A 539 -13.00 -11.44 -23.48
C ALA A 539 -12.17 -10.46 -22.64
N ASN A 540 -10.98 -10.11 -23.13
CA ASN A 540 -10.10 -9.14 -22.50
C ASN A 540 -9.72 -8.04 -23.50
N PHE A 541 -9.99 -6.79 -23.14
CA PHE A 541 -9.67 -5.62 -23.95
C PHE A 541 -8.54 -4.83 -23.28
N TRP A 542 -7.50 -4.52 -24.04
CA TRP A 542 -6.31 -3.83 -23.52
C TRP A 542 -5.72 -2.88 -24.57
N ARG A 543 -4.78 -2.03 -24.18
CA ARG A 543 -4.05 -1.09 -25.06
C ARG A 543 -2.56 -1.18 -24.76
N ALA A 544 -1.71 -1.05 -25.78
CA ALA A 544 -0.26 -0.94 -25.57
C ALA A 544 0.19 0.31 -24.80
N THR A 545 -0.69 1.32 -24.66
CA THR A 545 -0.50 2.55 -23.88
C THR A 545 -1.08 2.46 -22.47
N ASP A 546 -1.77 1.37 -22.11
CA ASP A 546 -2.29 1.18 -20.76
C ASP A 546 -1.19 0.62 -19.88
N PRO A 547 -0.70 1.32 -18.83
CA PRO A 547 0.42 0.84 -18.03
C PRO A 547 0.22 -0.52 -17.38
N VAL A 548 -1.02 -0.94 -17.13
CA VAL A 548 -1.31 -2.20 -16.44
C VAL A 548 -2.08 -3.20 -17.31
N GLY A 549 -2.80 -2.74 -18.33
CA GLY A 549 -3.58 -3.60 -19.22
C GLY A 549 -2.69 -4.43 -20.13
N THR A 550 -2.80 -5.76 -20.06
CA THR A 550 -2.02 -6.72 -20.86
C THR A 550 -2.92 -7.85 -21.36
N PRO A 551 -2.47 -8.66 -22.36
CA PRO A 551 -3.15 -9.90 -22.71
C PRO A 551 -3.29 -10.85 -21.50
N VAL A 552 -4.44 -11.50 -21.37
CA VAL A 552 -4.78 -12.41 -20.27
C VAL A 552 -4.90 -13.86 -20.78
N PRO A 553 -4.20 -14.83 -20.17
CA PRO A 553 -4.30 -16.24 -20.55
C PRO A 553 -5.72 -16.79 -20.41
N GLY A 554 -6.18 -17.51 -21.43
CA GLY A 554 -7.51 -18.12 -21.47
C GLY A 554 -8.66 -17.16 -21.83
N ALA A 555 -8.38 -15.86 -21.97
CA ALA A 555 -9.31 -14.89 -22.52
C ALA A 555 -9.11 -14.73 -24.04
N ALA A 556 -10.16 -14.34 -24.76
CA ALA A 556 -10.03 -13.79 -26.09
C ALA A 556 -9.54 -12.33 -26.00
N ASN A 557 -8.28 -12.13 -26.32
CA ASN A 557 -7.61 -10.85 -26.18
C ASN A 557 -7.81 -9.97 -27.42
N LEU A 558 -8.35 -8.76 -27.22
CA LEU A 558 -8.46 -7.74 -28.24
C LEU A 558 -7.64 -6.51 -27.82
N GLU A 559 -6.62 -6.19 -28.61
CA GLU A 559 -5.94 -4.91 -28.49
C GLU A 559 -6.81 -3.82 -29.12
N LEU A 560 -7.09 -2.79 -28.35
CA LEU A 560 -7.83 -1.62 -28.81
C LEU A 560 -6.83 -0.59 -29.38
N PRO A 561 -7.17 0.08 -30.50
CA PRO A 561 -6.32 1.13 -31.03
C PRO A 561 -6.17 2.27 -30.01
N ASP A 562 -4.94 2.76 -29.86
CA ASP A 562 -4.64 3.99 -29.12
C ASP A 562 -3.48 4.73 -29.80
N PRO A 563 -3.68 5.94 -30.36
CA PRO A 563 -4.85 6.81 -30.20
C PRO A 563 -6.16 6.25 -30.78
N ASP A 564 -7.30 6.69 -30.24
CA ASP A 564 -8.62 6.34 -30.77
C ASP A 564 -8.89 7.01 -32.14
N SER A 565 -10.07 6.76 -32.71
CA SER A 565 -10.47 7.34 -34.01
C SER A 565 -10.52 8.87 -34.05
N THR A 566 -10.50 9.54 -32.89
CA THR A 566 -10.42 11.00 -32.78
C THR A 566 -8.98 11.51 -32.66
N GLY A 567 -7.99 10.60 -32.64
CA GLY A 567 -6.59 10.93 -32.38
C GLY A 567 -6.27 11.12 -30.90
N THR A 568 -7.21 10.79 -29.99
CA THR A 568 -7.02 10.97 -28.55
C THR A 568 -6.36 9.74 -27.94
N VAL A 569 -5.24 9.95 -27.22
CA VAL A 569 -4.57 8.89 -26.47
C VAL A 569 -5.28 8.66 -25.13
N GLN A 570 -5.94 7.51 -25.00
CA GLN A 570 -6.75 7.13 -23.85
C GLN A 570 -5.91 6.51 -22.72
N GLY A 571 -4.89 5.72 -23.05
CA GLY A 571 -4.09 4.98 -22.07
C GLY A 571 -4.94 4.02 -21.25
N HIS A 572 -4.94 4.17 -19.92
CA HIS A 572 -5.77 3.36 -19.02
C HIS A 572 -7.25 3.76 -19.04
N GLY A 573 -7.63 4.92 -19.58
CA GLY A 573 -9.01 5.42 -19.57
C GLY A 573 -9.87 4.93 -20.74
N GLY A 574 -11.14 5.33 -20.73
CA GLY A 574 -12.01 5.27 -21.93
C GLY A 574 -12.53 3.89 -22.35
N TYR A 575 -12.21 2.80 -21.63
CA TYR A 575 -12.65 1.45 -22.00
C TYR A 575 -14.16 1.28 -22.07
N TRP A 576 -14.92 1.92 -21.18
CA TRP A 576 -16.39 1.88 -21.18
C TRP A 576 -17.01 2.44 -22.46
N ASN A 577 -16.30 3.35 -23.13
CA ASN A 577 -16.74 4.05 -24.34
C ASN A 577 -16.17 3.42 -25.62
N ALA A 578 -15.30 2.43 -25.49
CA ALA A 578 -14.68 1.79 -26.65
C ALA A 578 -15.77 1.07 -27.47
N PRO A 579 -15.97 1.43 -28.76
CA PRO A 579 -17.01 0.84 -29.60
C PRO A 579 -16.96 -0.70 -29.64
N GLU A 580 -15.75 -1.26 -29.58
CA GLU A 580 -15.51 -2.70 -29.60
C GLU A 580 -16.03 -3.39 -28.33
N VAL A 581 -15.86 -2.75 -27.16
CA VAL A 581 -16.36 -3.26 -25.87
C VAL A 581 -17.89 -3.22 -25.86
N ILE A 582 -18.48 -2.08 -26.25
CA ILE A 582 -19.93 -1.89 -26.34
C ILE A 582 -20.54 -2.92 -27.31
N LYS A 583 -19.94 -3.08 -28.49
CA LYS A 583 -20.39 -4.06 -29.49
C LYS A 583 -20.30 -5.49 -28.97
N HIS A 584 -19.24 -5.84 -28.24
CA HIS A 584 -19.10 -7.17 -27.66
C HIS A 584 -20.18 -7.46 -26.62
N VAL A 585 -20.41 -6.53 -25.68
CA VAL A 585 -21.46 -6.69 -24.65
C VAL A 585 -22.85 -6.75 -25.27
N ALA A 586 -23.13 -5.93 -26.28
CA ALA A 586 -24.39 -5.97 -27.01
C ALA A 586 -24.59 -7.31 -27.75
N ALA A 587 -23.53 -7.88 -28.34
CA ALA A 587 -23.58 -9.19 -28.99
C ALA A 587 -23.85 -10.31 -27.98
N VAL A 588 -23.23 -10.24 -26.80
CA VAL A 588 -23.51 -11.16 -25.69
C VAL A 588 -24.97 -11.01 -25.24
N ALA A 589 -25.47 -9.80 -25.04
CA ALA A 589 -26.85 -9.54 -24.66
C ALA A 589 -27.84 -10.18 -25.65
N ALA A 590 -27.58 -10.07 -26.95
CA ALA A 590 -28.41 -10.59 -28.03
C ALA A 590 -28.43 -12.14 -28.16
N GLY A 591 -27.77 -12.90 -27.28
CA GLY A 591 -27.74 -14.37 -27.38
C GLY A 591 -26.66 -14.91 -28.30
N GLY A 592 -25.75 -14.06 -28.78
CA GLY A 592 -24.66 -14.46 -29.63
C GLY A 592 -23.65 -15.34 -28.89
N ARG A 593 -23.82 -16.67 -28.98
CA ARG A 593 -22.71 -17.62 -28.77
C ARG A 593 -21.59 -17.43 -29.79
N ASN A 594 -21.86 -16.71 -30.88
CA ASN A 594 -20.90 -16.31 -31.90
C ASN A 594 -20.58 -14.81 -31.81
N SER A 595 -20.20 -14.32 -30.63
CA SER A 595 -19.48 -13.04 -30.62
C SER A 595 -18.23 -13.23 -31.50
N PRO A 596 -17.91 -12.30 -32.42
CA PRO A 596 -16.77 -12.44 -33.34
C PRO A 596 -15.42 -12.57 -32.60
N TYR A 597 -15.43 -12.39 -31.28
CA TYR A 597 -14.28 -12.45 -30.40
C TYR A 597 -14.34 -13.62 -29.40
N GLN A 598 -15.13 -14.68 -29.63
CA GLN A 598 -15.02 -15.89 -28.81
C GLN A 598 -13.93 -16.82 -29.35
N HIS A 599 -13.02 -17.23 -28.48
CA HIS A 599 -12.11 -18.33 -28.78
C HIS A 599 -12.95 -19.62 -28.86
N PRO A 600 -12.79 -20.47 -29.90
CA PRO A 600 -13.37 -21.81 -29.86
C PRO A 600 -12.77 -22.53 -28.66
N ALA A 601 -13.61 -22.89 -27.70
CA ALA A 601 -13.23 -23.68 -26.54
C ALA A 601 -12.62 -25.00 -27.04
N GLY A 602 -11.29 -25.11 -27.10
CA GLY A 602 -10.65 -26.34 -27.61
C GLY A 602 -9.15 -26.30 -27.92
N ARG A 603 -8.50 -25.16 -28.10
CA ARG A 603 -7.03 -25.10 -28.23
C ARG A 603 -6.43 -24.06 -27.31
N ILE A 604 -6.06 -24.53 -26.11
CA ILE A 604 -5.05 -23.86 -25.31
C ILE A 604 -3.72 -24.30 -25.90
N ASP A 605 -3.05 -23.43 -26.65
CA ASP A 605 -1.69 -23.70 -27.10
C ASP A 605 -0.74 -23.54 -25.90
N PRO A 606 0.00 -24.58 -25.49
CA PRO A 606 0.93 -24.49 -24.37
C PRO A 606 2.28 -23.99 -24.90
N THR A 607 2.44 -22.66 -25.04
CA THR A 607 3.77 -22.06 -25.22
C THR A 607 4.06 -21.04 -24.14
#